data_AF-A7SRW8-F1
#
_entry.id   AF-A7SRW8-F1
#
_cell.length_a   1.000
_cell.length_b   1.000
_cell.length_c   1.000
_cell.angle_alpha   90.00
_cell.angle_beta   90.00
_cell.angle_gamma   90.00
#
_symmetry.space_group_name_H-M   'P 1'
#
loop_
_entity.id
_entity.type
_entity.pdbx_description
1 polymer ?
#
loop_
_entity_poly.entity_id
_entity_poly.type
_entity_poly.pdbx_seq_one_letter_code
_entity_poly.pdbx_strand_id
1 'polypeptide(L)'
;MFGEIGKQISKLTTPVLLVDLCRFERNIRKLMKTLENSGVRARPHAKAHKCPAIAHIQISHGANGVCCQKLSEAESMLSSNPRIFPLNIHTAEYFAMVSRSFLCYLSFSVRL
;
A
#
# COMPACT_ATOMS: atom_id res chain seq x y z
N MET A 1 20.96 -5.59 -14.65
CA MET A 1 20.91 -5.32 -13.20
C MET A 1 19.82 -4.27 -12.96
N PHE A 2 18.77 -4.62 -12.21
CA PHE A 2 17.59 -3.78 -12.02
C PHE A 2 17.93 -2.57 -11.12
N GLY A 3 17.45 -1.38 -11.52
CA GLY A 3 17.46 -0.12 -10.76
C GLY A 3 18.56 0.07 -9.71
N GLU A 4 19.73 0.57 -10.12
CA GLU A 4 20.75 1.03 -9.16
C GLU A 4 20.29 2.29 -8.43
N ILE A 5 20.62 2.40 -7.15
CA ILE A 5 20.31 3.57 -6.32
C ILE A 5 20.96 4.81 -6.94
N GLY A 6 20.19 5.89 -7.13
CA GLY A 6 20.66 7.15 -7.73
C GLY A 6 20.63 7.19 -9.27
N LYS A 7 20.20 6.11 -9.93
CA LYS A 7 20.05 6.10 -11.39
C LYS A 7 18.93 7.05 -11.84
N GLN A 8 19.21 7.89 -12.84
CA GLN A 8 18.18 8.75 -13.43
C GLN A 8 17.07 7.92 -14.09
N ILE A 9 15.82 8.37 -13.94
CA ILE A 9 14.62 7.71 -14.48
C ILE A 9 14.70 7.51 -16.00
N SER A 10 15.33 8.44 -16.73
CA SER A 10 15.54 8.37 -18.19
C SER A 10 16.46 7.24 -18.64
N LYS A 11 17.31 6.71 -17.74
CA LYS A 11 18.28 5.64 -18.03
C LYS A 11 17.77 4.25 -17.65
N LEU A 12 16.54 4.15 -17.15
CA LEU A 12 15.93 2.86 -16.83
C LEU A 12 15.48 2.18 -18.12
N THR A 13 15.84 0.90 -18.25
CA THR A 13 15.41 0.06 -19.36
C THR A 13 13.92 -0.25 -19.20
N THR A 14 13.08 0.20 -20.13
CA THR A 14 11.65 -0.11 -20.11
C THR A 14 11.39 -1.55 -20.59
N PRO A 15 10.32 -2.22 -20.14
CA PRO A 15 9.27 -1.73 -19.23
C PRO A 15 9.66 -1.77 -17.75
N VAL A 16 9.34 -0.69 -17.03
CA VAL A 16 9.52 -0.61 -15.56
C VAL A 16 8.30 0.02 -14.88
N LEU A 17 7.97 -0.51 -13.70
CA LEU A 17 6.97 0.06 -12.81
C LEU A 17 7.66 1.03 -11.84
N LEU A 18 7.24 2.29 -11.86
CA LEU A 18 7.77 3.33 -10.97
C LEU A 18 6.72 3.80 -9.97
N VAL A 19 7.19 4.08 -8.75
CA VAL A 19 6.39 4.66 -7.66
C VAL A 19 7.03 5.98 -7.27
N ASP A 20 6.27 7.07 -7.38
CA ASP A 20 6.65 8.36 -6.82
C ASP A 20 6.39 8.33 -5.30
N LEU A 21 7.46 8.20 -4.52
CA LEU A 21 7.38 8.12 -3.06
C LEU A 21 6.79 9.39 -2.43
N CYS A 22 7.12 10.59 -2.96
CA CYS A 22 6.61 11.86 -2.44
C CYS A 22 5.09 11.97 -2.60
N ARG A 23 4.58 11.57 -3.78
CA ARG A 23 3.13 11.50 -4.03
C ARG A 23 2.48 10.44 -3.15
N PHE A 24 3.08 9.25 -3.08
CA PHE A 24 2.58 8.15 -2.26
C PHE A 24 2.41 8.52 -0.79
N GLU A 25 3.42 9.14 -0.17
CA GLU A 25 3.33 9.57 1.24
C GLU A 25 2.33 10.70 1.46
N ARG A 26 2.23 11.66 0.54
CA ARG A 26 1.22 12.74 0.60
C ARG A 26 -0.19 12.16 0.56
N ASN A 27 -0.38 11.15 -0.27
CA ASN A 27 -1.62 10.45 -0.46
C ASN A 27 -2.05 9.66 0.78
N ILE A 28 -1.12 8.93 1.41
CA ILE A 28 -1.38 8.26 2.69
C ILE A 28 -1.73 9.29 3.77
N ARG A 29 -0.97 10.38 3.90
CA ARG A 29 -1.26 11.43 4.89
C ARG A 29 -2.65 12.03 4.69
N LYS A 30 -3.06 12.26 3.44
CA LYS A 30 -4.41 12.75 3.13
C LYS A 30 -5.49 11.76 3.57
N LEU A 31 -5.30 10.46 3.32
CA LEU A 31 -6.21 9.41 3.77
C LEU A 31 -6.34 9.42 5.31
N MET A 32 -5.22 9.43 6.04
CA MET A 32 -5.24 9.40 7.50
C MET A 32 -5.91 10.63 8.08
N LYS A 33 -5.61 11.83 7.56
CA LYS A 33 -6.27 13.08 7.95
C LYS A 33 -7.77 13.08 7.70
N THR A 34 -8.22 12.43 6.61
CA THR A 34 -9.66 12.33 6.31
C THR A 34 -10.39 11.44 7.31
N LEU A 35 -9.70 10.46 7.90
CA LEU A 35 -10.28 9.47 8.81
C LEU A 35 -10.16 9.87 10.29
N GLU A 36 -9.31 10.84 10.63
CA GLU A 36 -8.95 11.26 12.00
C GLU A 36 -10.17 11.47 12.91
N ASN A 37 -11.23 12.10 12.41
CA ASN A 37 -12.44 12.43 13.19
C ASN A 37 -13.60 11.45 12.97
N SER A 38 -13.42 10.41 12.16
CA SER A 38 -14.50 9.49 11.80
C SER A 38 -14.69 8.34 12.79
N GLY A 39 -13.74 8.12 13.70
CA GLY A 39 -13.68 6.93 14.56
C GLY A 39 -13.36 5.63 13.81
N VAL A 40 -13.15 5.71 12.48
CA VAL A 40 -12.88 4.58 11.62
C VAL A 40 -11.37 4.38 11.45
N ARG A 41 -10.93 3.12 11.58
CA ARG A 41 -9.52 2.77 11.37
C ARG A 41 -9.27 2.42 9.90
N ALA A 42 -8.14 2.87 9.37
CA ALA A 42 -7.74 2.54 7.99
C ALA A 42 -7.12 1.13 7.94
N ARG A 43 -7.59 0.29 7.02
CA ARG A 43 -6.97 -0.99 6.64
C ARG A 43 -6.83 -1.07 5.11
N PRO A 44 -5.66 -0.68 4.56
CA PRO A 44 -5.42 -0.73 3.13
C PRO A 44 -5.44 -2.16 2.59
N HIS A 45 -5.84 -2.30 1.32
CA HIS A 45 -5.93 -3.61 0.70
C HIS A 45 -4.63 -3.96 -0.04
N ALA A 46 -3.95 -5.00 0.42
CA ALA A 46 -2.65 -5.44 -0.09
C ALA A 46 -2.68 -5.89 -1.56
N LYS A 47 -3.85 -6.26 -2.11
CA LYS A 47 -3.99 -6.67 -3.51
C LYS A 47 -3.54 -5.61 -4.51
N ALA A 48 -3.54 -4.33 -4.09
CA ALA A 48 -3.19 -3.20 -4.94
C ALA A 48 -1.69 -3.14 -5.26
N HIS A 49 -0.82 -3.52 -4.32
CA HIS A 49 0.63 -3.42 -4.48
C HIS A 49 1.34 -4.76 -4.37
N LYS A 50 0.78 -5.75 -3.66
CA LYS A 50 1.39 -7.07 -3.38
C LYS A 50 2.85 -6.98 -2.91
N CYS A 51 3.21 -5.84 -2.33
CA CYS A 51 4.55 -5.53 -1.86
C CYS A 51 4.51 -5.29 -0.35
N PRO A 52 5.22 -6.09 0.46
CA PRO A 52 5.21 -5.93 1.90
C PRO A 52 5.89 -4.63 2.38
N ALA A 53 6.90 -4.13 1.66
CA ALA A 53 7.52 -2.84 1.97
C ALA A 53 6.52 -1.67 1.93
N ILE A 54 5.60 -1.68 0.96
CA ILE A 54 4.52 -0.68 0.87
C ILE A 54 3.52 -0.83 2.03
N ALA A 55 3.21 -2.06 2.45
CA ALA A 55 2.38 -2.31 3.62
C ALA A 55 3.02 -1.73 4.90
N HIS A 56 4.34 -1.85 5.05
CA HIS A 56 5.06 -1.24 6.19
C HIS A 56 4.93 0.26 6.24
N ILE A 57 5.06 0.93 5.09
CA ILE A 57 4.91 2.38 5.03
C ILE A 57 3.48 2.78 5.42
N GLN A 58 2.46 2.05 4.97
CA GLN A 58 1.08 2.33 5.37
C GLN A 58 0.86 2.17 6.88
N ILE A 59 1.40 1.10 7.46
CA ILE A 59 1.30 0.83 8.91
C ILE A 59 2.06 1.89 9.72
N SER A 60 3.25 2.30 9.27
CA SER A 60 4.02 3.36 9.95
C SER A 60 3.32 4.71 9.94
N HIS A 61 2.43 4.94 8.99
CA HIS A 61 1.58 6.14 8.91
C HIS A 61 0.25 6.01 9.65
N GLY A 62 0.02 4.93 10.41
CA GLY A 62 -1.17 4.77 11.26
C GLY A 62 -2.25 3.83 10.70
N ALA A 63 -1.98 3.09 9.61
CA ALA A 63 -2.87 2.02 9.20
C ALA A 63 -2.89 0.88 10.24
N ASN A 64 -4.07 0.38 10.57
CA ASN A 64 -4.24 -0.73 11.50
C ASN A 64 -4.06 -2.08 10.80
N GLY A 65 -2.89 -2.33 10.21
CA GLY A 65 -2.62 -3.51 9.38
C GLY A 65 -3.15 -3.38 7.95
N VAL A 66 -3.17 -4.50 7.22
CA VAL A 66 -3.62 -4.56 5.81
C VAL A 66 -4.59 -5.73 5.59
N CYS A 67 -5.46 -5.61 4.59
CA CYS A 67 -6.39 -6.68 4.18
C CYS A 67 -5.88 -7.42 2.94
N CYS A 68 -5.99 -8.75 2.94
CA CYS A 68 -5.62 -9.60 1.82
C CYS A 68 -6.85 -10.30 1.24
N GLN A 69 -6.85 -10.57 -0.07
CA GLN A 69 -7.97 -11.27 -0.72
C GLN A 69 -7.78 -12.79 -0.67
N LYS A 70 -6.52 -13.25 -0.67
CA LYS A 70 -6.16 -14.67 -0.67
C LYS A 70 -5.18 -14.99 0.45
N LEU A 71 -5.18 -16.25 0.90
CA LEU A 71 -4.23 -16.74 1.92
C LEU A 71 -2.78 -16.64 1.44
N SER A 72 -2.50 -16.91 0.17
CA SER A 72 -1.14 -16.78 -0.38
C SER A 72 -0.60 -15.34 -0.34
N GLU A 73 -1.48 -14.33 -0.46
CA GLU A 73 -1.10 -12.93 -0.28
C GLU A 73 -0.79 -12.64 1.20
N ALA A 74 -1.58 -13.20 2.10
CA ALA A 74 -1.38 -13.07 3.54
C ALA A 74 -0.04 -13.68 3.99
N GLU A 75 0.31 -14.87 3.50
CA GLU A 75 1.58 -15.55 3.81
C GLU A 75 2.80 -14.73 3.37
N SER A 76 2.75 -14.16 2.16
CA SER A 76 3.81 -13.28 1.64
C SER A 76 3.95 -11.96 2.42
N MET A 77 2.87 -11.50 3.04
CA MET A 77 2.87 -10.28 3.86
C MET A 77 3.33 -10.54 5.30
N LEU A 78 2.96 -11.69 5.87
CA LEU A 78 3.37 -12.11 7.22
C LEU A 78 4.87 -12.40 7.31
N SER A 79 5.42 -13.01 6.27
CA SER A 79 6.84 -13.37 6.20
C SER A 79 7.77 -12.15 6.28
N SER A 80 7.29 -10.94 5.96
CA SER A 80 8.08 -9.72 6.12
C SER A 80 7.92 -9.05 7.49
N ASN A 81 6.80 -9.27 8.20
CA ASN A 81 6.57 -8.71 9.55
C ASN A 81 5.36 -9.35 10.27
N PRO A 82 5.54 -9.78 11.54
CA PRO A 82 4.47 -10.38 12.34
C PRO A 82 3.34 -9.40 12.76
N ARG A 83 3.53 -8.08 12.59
CA ARG A 83 2.49 -7.07 12.88
C ARG A 83 1.51 -6.85 11.74
N ILE A 84 1.74 -7.45 10.57
CA ILE A 84 0.74 -7.48 9.51
C ILE A 84 -0.28 -8.55 9.90
N PHE A 85 -1.45 -8.12 10.38
CA PHE A 85 -2.60 -9.00 10.62
C PHE A 85 -3.53 -8.96 9.39
N PRO A 86 -3.38 -9.90 8.42
CA PRO A 86 -4.26 -9.99 7.27
C PRO A 86 -5.61 -10.52 7.73
N LEU A 87 -6.58 -9.61 7.86
CA LEU A 87 -7.98 -10.00 8.04
C LEU A 87 -8.61 -10.28 6.67
N ASN A 88 -9.48 -11.29 6.64
CA ASN A 88 -10.35 -11.54 5.50
C ASN A 88 -11.34 -10.37 5.36
N ILE A 89 -11.67 -10.03 4.12
CA ILE A 89 -12.46 -8.87 3.73
C ILE A 89 -13.87 -8.91 4.37
N HIS A 90 -14.34 -10.11 4.72
CA HIS A 90 -15.67 -10.35 5.28
C HIS A 90 -15.81 -10.02 6.78
N THR A 91 -14.73 -9.83 7.55
CA THR A 91 -14.79 -9.54 9.00
C THR A 91 -14.52 -8.06 9.34
N ALA A 92 -14.55 -7.17 8.35
CA ALA A 92 -14.19 -5.77 8.51
C ALA A 92 -15.38 -4.89 8.93
N GLU A 93 -16.06 -5.18 10.05
CA GLU A 93 -17.28 -4.44 10.44
C GLU A 93 -17.04 -3.01 10.99
N TYR A 94 -15.80 -2.55 11.15
CA TYR A 94 -15.49 -1.18 11.60
C TYR A 94 -14.24 -0.59 10.91
N PHE A 95 -14.11 -0.82 9.60
CA PHE A 95 -12.94 -0.36 8.84
C PHE A 95 -13.35 0.32 7.54
N ALA A 96 -12.75 1.48 7.27
CA ALA A 96 -12.92 2.18 5.99
C ALA A 96 -12.20 1.33 4.95
N MET A 97 -12.96 0.53 4.22
CA MET A 97 -12.44 -0.32 3.16
C MET A 97 -12.07 0.58 1.97
N VAL A 98 -10.78 0.91 1.85
CA VAL A 98 -10.24 1.82 0.84
C VAL A 98 -10.10 1.09 -0.52
N SER A 99 -11.16 0.42 -0.99
CA SER A 99 -11.02 -0.60 -2.04
C SER A 99 -11.52 -0.25 -3.44
N ARG A 100 -11.88 1.00 -3.78
CA ARG A 100 -12.15 1.33 -5.20
C ARG A 100 -12.02 2.81 -5.58
N SER A 101 -12.47 3.76 -4.77
CA SER A 101 -12.43 5.19 -5.15
C SER A 101 -11.11 5.91 -4.81
N PHE A 102 -10.19 5.24 -4.11
CA PHE A 102 -8.93 5.81 -3.62
C PHE A 102 -7.67 5.13 -4.19
N LEU A 103 -7.83 4.42 -5.32
CA LEU A 103 -6.71 3.93 -6.15
C LEU A 103 -5.78 5.06 -6.62
N CYS A 104 -6.22 6.32 -6.57
CA CYS A 104 -5.40 7.51 -6.84
C CYS A 104 -4.19 7.67 -5.90
N TYR A 105 -4.13 6.94 -4.79
CA TYR A 105 -3.11 7.16 -3.78
C TYR A 105 -1.77 6.46 -4.02
N LEU A 106 -1.77 5.42 -4.85
CA LEU A 106 -0.56 4.85 -5.42
C LEU A 106 -0.45 5.37 -6.85
N SER A 107 0.24 6.50 -7.04
CA SER A 107 0.55 6.99 -8.38
C SER A 107 1.62 6.08 -9.00
N PHE A 108 1.18 4.93 -9.51
CA PHE A 108 2.00 4.05 -10.32
C PHE A 108 2.13 4.68 -11.72
N SER A 109 3.34 5.01 -12.12
CA SER A 109 3.63 5.39 -13.50
C SER A 109 4.28 4.20 -14.18
N VAL A 110 3.55 3.55 -15.08
CA VAL A 110 4.10 2.54 -15.97
C VAL A 110 4.72 3.28 -17.15
N ARG A 111 6.03 3.09 -17.35
CA ARG A 111 6.72 3.61 -18.52
C ARG A 111 7.01 2.42 -19.44
N LEU A 112 6.25 2.36 -20.53
CA LEU A 112 6.48 1.45 -21.66
C LEU A 112 7.64 1.98 -22.51
#